data_AF-A0AAD3XAF4-F1
#
_entry.id   AF-A0AAD3XAF4-F1
#
_cell.length_a   1.000
_cell.length_b   1.000
_cell.length_c   1.000
_cell.angle_alpha   90.00
_cell.angle_beta   90.00
_cell.angle_gamma   90.00
#
_symmetry.space_group_name_H-M   'P 1'
#
loop_
_entity.id
_entity.type
_entity.pdbx_description
1 polymer ?
#
loop_
_entity_poly.entity_id
_entity_poly.type
_entity_poly.pdbx_seq_one_letter_code
_entity_poly.pdbx_strand_id
1 'polypeptide(L)'
;MKVLDVIKQIQQAIVYIEDRLLEPFNLQELSDYVGLSPYHLDQSFKMIVGQSPEEYARARKMTIAANDVVNGASRLMDVAKKYRYANSNDFANDFSDFHGISPIQATTKKDELKIQQRLYIKLSTTENAPYTYRLQETDDISLVGYSRFIPTEQLSNPFNIPDFLEDLLVDGYIKELKRYNDTSPYELFVVSCPLEQGLEIFVGVPSERYPSHLESRFLPGRHYALFNLQGEIDYATNEAWYYIESSLQLTLPYERNSLYVEIYPLDISFNDPFTKIQLWLPIKQEIYDLDEGYQN
;
A
#
# COMPACT_ATOMS: atom_id res chain seq x y z
N MET A 1 -1.73 -8.32 -28.69
CA MET A 1 -0.96 -7.29 -27.99
C MET A 1 -0.64 -7.82 -26.61
N LYS A 2 0.63 -7.92 -26.20
CA LYS A 2 0.94 -8.42 -24.85
C LYS A 2 0.52 -7.35 -23.85
N VAL A 3 -0.06 -7.72 -22.71
CA VAL A 3 -0.51 -6.76 -21.66
C VAL A 3 0.62 -5.80 -21.27
N LEU A 4 1.86 -6.28 -21.27
CA LEU A 4 3.07 -5.49 -21.00
C LEU A 4 3.30 -4.35 -22.01
N ASP A 5 2.88 -4.51 -23.27
CA ASP A 5 3.03 -3.49 -24.31
C ASP A 5 2.08 -2.31 -24.05
N VAL A 6 0.84 -2.61 -23.65
CA VAL A 6 -0.19 -1.59 -23.34
C VAL A 6 0.25 -0.71 -22.19
N ILE A 7 0.78 -1.29 -21.12
CA ILE A 7 1.20 -0.52 -19.95
C ILE A 7 2.37 0.41 -20.29
N LYS A 8 3.31 -0.04 -21.13
CA LYS A 8 4.39 0.84 -21.67
C LYS A 8 3.81 1.99 -22.47
N GLN A 9 2.81 1.72 -23.32
CA GLN A 9 2.12 2.74 -24.12
C GLN A 9 1.37 3.74 -23.21
N ILE A 10 0.74 3.30 -22.12
CA ILE A 10 0.11 4.19 -21.15
C ILE A 10 1.15 5.04 -20.40
N GLN A 11 2.27 4.46 -19.99
CA GLN A 11 3.37 5.24 -19.40
C GLN A 11 3.88 6.30 -20.37
N GLN A 12 4.05 5.95 -21.65
CA GLN A 12 4.42 6.91 -22.70
C GLN A 12 3.35 8.00 -22.89
N ALA A 13 2.06 7.65 -22.83
CA ALA A 13 0.97 8.61 -22.90
C ALA A 13 1.01 9.61 -21.74
N ILE A 14 1.24 9.14 -20.50
CA ILE A 14 1.38 10.00 -19.33
C ILE A 14 2.54 10.99 -19.51
N VAL A 15 3.72 10.51 -19.95
CA VAL A 15 4.87 11.38 -20.21
C VAL A 15 4.54 12.43 -21.27
N TYR A 16 3.94 12.01 -22.39
CA TYR A 16 3.56 12.90 -23.47
C TYR A 16 2.61 14.02 -23.00
N ILE A 17 1.61 13.66 -22.19
CA ILE A 17 0.65 14.63 -21.64
C ILE A 17 1.37 15.62 -20.70
N GLU A 18 2.22 15.13 -19.79
CA GLU A 18 2.95 15.98 -18.82
C GLU A 18 3.87 16.99 -19.52
N ASP A 19 4.53 16.58 -20.61
CA ASP A 19 5.43 17.43 -21.37
C ASP A 19 4.67 18.51 -22.19
N ARG A 20 3.35 18.37 -22.33
CA ARG A 20 2.48 19.21 -23.19
C ARG A 20 1.26 19.78 -22.49
N LEU A 21 1.25 19.90 -21.16
CA LEU A 21 0.10 20.38 -20.37
C LEU A 21 -0.42 21.78 -20.75
N LEU A 22 0.40 22.60 -21.40
CA LEU A 22 0.01 23.94 -21.85
C LEU A 22 -0.55 23.95 -23.28
N GLU A 23 -0.50 22.83 -24.00
CA GLU A 23 -1.03 22.68 -25.34
C GLU A 23 -2.49 22.19 -25.30
N PRO A 24 -3.30 22.46 -26.35
CA PRO A 24 -4.62 21.85 -26.46
C PRO A 24 -4.51 20.32 -26.48
N PHE A 25 -5.33 19.65 -25.66
CA PHE A 25 -5.36 18.20 -25.64
C PHE A 25 -5.95 17.65 -26.95
N ASN A 26 -5.30 16.65 -27.55
CA ASN A 26 -5.77 15.96 -28.75
C ASN A 26 -5.59 14.45 -28.60
N LEU A 27 -6.70 13.72 -28.45
CA LEU A 27 -6.67 12.27 -28.29
C LEU A 27 -6.09 11.55 -29.51
N GLN A 28 -6.34 12.06 -30.72
CA GLN A 28 -5.83 11.43 -31.95
C GLN A 28 -4.30 11.51 -32.00
N GLU A 29 -3.73 12.69 -31.74
CA GLU A 29 -2.27 12.88 -31.70
C GLU A 29 -1.60 12.01 -30.64
N LEU A 30 -2.21 11.92 -29.45
CA LEU A 30 -1.73 11.05 -28.39
C LEU A 30 -1.79 9.57 -28.80
N SER A 31 -2.88 9.17 -29.46
CA SER A 31 -3.09 7.79 -29.94
C SER A 31 -2.08 7.41 -31.02
N ASP A 32 -1.77 8.33 -31.94
CA ASP A 32 -0.78 8.15 -33.00
C ASP A 32 0.64 8.04 -32.39
N TYR A 33 0.94 8.83 -31.36
CA TYR A 33 2.22 8.80 -30.66
C TYR A 33 2.49 7.45 -29.97
N VAL A 34 1.48 6.87 -29.31
CA VAL A 34 1.64 5.61 -28.57
C VAL A 34 1.31 4.36 -29.41
N GLY A 35 0.79 4.53 -30.63
CA GLY A 35 0.45 3.43 -31.52
C GLY A 35 -0.77 2.62 -31.05
N LEU A 36 -1.76 3.28 -30.43
CA LEU A 36 -3.06 2.70 -30.08
C LEU A 36 -4.16 3.41 -30.87
N SER A 37 -5.29 2.75 -31.10
CA SER A 37 -6.47 3.48 -31.58
C SER A 37 -6.98 4.41 -30.48
N PRO A 38 -7.64 5.54 -30.80
CA PRO A 38 -8.20 6.45 -29.80
C PRO A 38 -9.10 5.74 -28.78
N TYR A 39 -9.93 4.80 -29.25
CA TYR A 39 -10.80 4.01 -28.40
C TYR A 39 -10.02 3.11 -27.43
N HIS A 40 -9.01 2.38 -27.91
CA HIS A 40 -8.21 1.49 -27.06
C HIS A 40 -7.31 2.25 -26.09
N LEU A 41 -6.79 3.40 -26.51
CA LEU A 41 -6.05 4.30 -25.63
C LEU A 41 -6.95 4.78 -24.49
N ASP A 42 -8.12 5.34 -24.80
CA ASP A 42 -9.04 5.85 -23.78
C ASP A 42 -9.46 4.75 -22.79
N GLN A 43 -9.83 3.56 -23.29
CA GLN A 43 -10.21 2.44 -22.42
C GLN A 43 -9.05 1.92 -21.57
N SER A 44 -7.87 1.71 -22.17
CA SER A 44 -6.72 1.19 -21.44
C SER A 44 -6.23 2.20 -20.39
N PHE A 45 -6.23 3.48 -20.73
CA PHE A 45 -5.88 4.54 -19.80
C PHE A 45 -6.90 4.61 -18.65
N LYS A 46 -8.20 4.55 -18.92
CA LYS A 46 -9.24 4.48 -17.86
C LYS A 46 -9.08 3.26 -16.95
N MET A 47 -8.83 2.08 -17.51
CA MET A 47 -8.64 0.87 -16.71
C MET A 47 -7.41 0.94 -15.80
N ILE A 48 -6.31 1.54 -16.29
CA ILE A 48 -5.04 1.58 -15.55
C ILE A 48 -4.95 2.79 -14.60
N VAL A 49 -5.50 3.94 -15.01
CA VAL A 49 -5.33 5.24 -14.33
C VAL A 49 -6.61 5.67 -13.59
N GLY A 50 -7.76 5.08 -13.91
CA GLY A 50 -9.05 5.39 -13.28
C GLY A 50 -9.80 6.60 -13.87
N GLN A 51 -9.25 7.26 -14.89
CA GLN A 51 -9.84 8.42 -15.57
C GLN A 51 -9.40 8.46 -17.04
N SER A 52 -10.05 9.25 -17.88
CA SER A 52 -9.63 9.43 -19.28
C SER A 52 -8.30 10.20 -19.38
N PRO A 53 -7.57 10.06 -20.50
CA PRO A 53 -6.38 10.87 -20.77
C PRO A 53 -6.66 12.38 -20.74
N GLU A 54 -7.84 12.81 -21.20
CA GLU A 54 -8.25 14.23 -21.23
C GLU A 54 -8.53 14.76 -19.82
N GLU A 55 -9.25 14.00 -19.00
CA GLU A 55 -9.49 14.34 -17.59
C GLU A 55 -8.18 14.46 -16.82
N TYR A 56 -7.26 13.51 -17.03
CA TYR A 56 -5.92 13.56 -16.45
C TYR A 56 -5.16 14.83 -16.88
N ALA A 57 -5.12 15.14 -18.17
CA ALA A 57 -4.47 16.34 -18.69
C ALA A 57 -5.04 17.63 -18.09
N ARG A 58 -6.38 17.72 -18.03
CA ARG A 58 -7.09 18.87 -17.43
C ARG A 58 -6.76 19.01 -15.94
N ALA A 59 -6.80 17.91 -15.19
CA ALA A 59 -6.53 17.92 -13.75
C ALA A 59 -5.08 18.32 -13.44
N ARG A 60 -4.12 17.81 -14.22
CA ARG A 60 -2.71 18.18 -14.11
C ARG A 60 -2.46 19.64 -14.47
N LYS A 61 -3.05 20.14 -15.56
CA LYS A 61 -3.00 21.55 -15.96
C LYS A 61 -3.54 22.48 -14.85
N MET A 62 -4.69 22.15 -14.26
CA MET A 62 -5.26 22.95 -13.17
C MET A 62 -4.41 22.91 -11.90
N THR A 63 -3.83 21.76 -11.57
CA THR A 63 -2.92 21.62 -10.43
C THR A 63 -1.69 22.52 -10.55
N ILE A 64 -1.02 22.54 -11.71
CA ILE A 64 0.14 23.42 -11.90
C ILE A 64 -0.27 24.91 -11.95
N ALA A 65 -1.46 25.22 -12.48
CA ALA A 65 -2.01 26.57 -12.45
C ALA A 65 -2.28 27.06 -11.02
N ALA A 66 -2.83 26.21 -10.16
CA ALA A 66 -3.03 26.51 -8.75
C ALA A 66 -1.70 26.79 -8.04
N ASN A 67 -0.66 25.99 -8.31
CA ASN A 67 0.67 26.24 -7.76
C ASN A 67 1.23 27.60 -8.20
N ASP A 68 1.07 27.99 -9.45
CA ASP A 68 1.51 29.31 -9.93
C ASP A 68 0.75 30.46 -9.24
N VAL A 69 -0.57 30.31 -9.09
CA VAL A 69 -1.42 31.29 -8.38
C VAL A 69 -1.02 31.42 -6.92
N VAL A 70 -0.79 30.30 -6.24
CA VAL A 70 -0.46 30.25 -4.81
C VAL A 70 0.95 30.78 -4.51
N ASN A 71 1.91 30.48 -5.38
CA ASN A 71 3.31 30.88 -5.20
C ASN A 71 3.61 32.32 -5.64
N GLY A 72 2.57 33.11 -5.95
CA GLY A 72 2.69 34.54 -6.19
C GLY A 72 3.36 34.91 -7.51
N ALA A 73 3.42 33.99 -8.47
CA ALA A 73 3.91 34.28 -9.80
C ALA A 73 2.80 35.00 -10.59
N SER A 74 2.90 36.33 -10.63
CA SER A 74 2.28 37.21 -11.63
C SER A 74 0.82 37.64 -11.41
N ARG A 75 0.38 38.66 -12.17
CA ARG A 75 -1.03 39.07 -12.19
C ARG A 75 -1.86 37.89 -12.74
N LEU A 76 -3.11 37.74 -12.31
CA LEU A 76 -3.98 36.64 -12.77
C LEU A 76 -4.05 36.53 -14.31
N MET A 77 -3.97 37.66 -15.03
CA MET A 77 -3.88 37.68 -16.49
C MET A 77 -2.62 37.02 -17.05
N ASP A 78 -1.48 37.14 -16.38
CA ASP A 78 -0.22 36.54 -16.83
C ASP A 78 -0.25 35.02 -16.66
N VAL A 79 -0.83 34.56 -15.54
CA VAL A 79 -1.13 33.13 -15.32
C VAL A 79 -2.08 32.63 -16.41
N ALA A 80 -3.21 33.33 -16.63
CA ALA A 80 -4.17 32.98 -17.67
C ALA A 80 -3.50 32.83 -19.05
N LYS A 81 -2.62 33.78 -19.43
CA LYS A 81 -1.84 33.72 -20.68
C LYS A 81 -0.89 32.52 -20.73
N LYS A 82 -0.17 32.21 -19.65
CA LYS A 82 0.69 31.01 -19.56
C LYS A 82 -0.09 29.73 -19.87
N TYR A 83 -1.33 29.66 -19.38
CA TYR A 83 -2.24 28.53 -19.59
C TYR A 83 -3.12 28.64 -20.85
N ARG A 84 -2.75 29.55 -21.77
CA ARG A 84 -3.37 29.82 -23.07
C ARG A 84 -4.84 30.27 -23.03
N TYR A 85 -5.25 30.92 -21.95
CA TYR A 85 -6.55 31.59 -21.88
C TYR A 85 -6.48 32.98 -22.52
N ALA A 86 -7.51 33.34 -23.27
CA ALA A 86 -7.61 34.65 -23.92
C ALA A 86 -7.81 35.79 -22.91
N ASN A 87 -8.51 35.52 -21.81
CA ASN A 87 -8.77 36.48 -20.74
C ASN A 87 -8.76 35.79 -19.36
N SER A 88 -8.66 36.59 -18.29
CA SER A 88 -8.58 36.09 -16.92
C SER A 88 -9.91 35.53 -16.39
N ASN A 89 -11.06 35.91 -16.97
CA ASN A 89 -12.36 35.46 -16.51
C ASN A 89 -12.59 33.99 -16.91
N ASP A 90 -12.26 33.64 -18.15
CA ASP A 90 -12.35 32.25 -18.63
C ASP A 90 -11.45 31.33 -17.80
N PHE A 91 -10.22 31.77 -17.50
CA PHE A 91 -9.33 31.05 -16.61
C PHE A 91 -9.95 30.89 -15.21
N ALA A 92 -10.49 31.97 -14.64
CA ALA A 92 -11.07 31.94 -13.30
C ALA A 92 -12.29 31.02 -13.21
N ASN A 93 -13.12 30.96 -14.25
CA ASN A 93 -14.26 30.05 -14.32
C ASN A 93 -13.79 28.59 -14.34
N ASP A 94 -12.92 28.21 -15.28
CA ASP A 94 -12.37 26.85 -15.37
C ASP A 94 -11.65 26.42 -14.08
N PHE A 95 -10.89 27.33 -13.49
CA PHE A 95 -10.19 27.12 -12.23
C PHE A 95 -11.18 26.84 -11.09
N SER A 96 -12.23 27.65 -10.99
CA SER A 96 -13.25 27.51 -9.95
C SER A 96 -14.07 26.24 -10.14
N ASP A 97 -14.42 25.89 -11.38
CA ASP A 97 -15.14 24.67 -11.69
C ASP A 97 -14.34 23.42 -11.30
N PHE A 98 -13.03 23.44 -11.51
CA PHE A 98 -12.16 22.33 -11.12
C PHE A 98 -11.93 22.29 -9.61
N HIS A 99 -11.40 23.37 -9.01
CA HIS A 99 -10.96 23.38 -7.61
C HIS A 99 -12.11 23.60 -6.61
N GLY A 100 -13.26 24.13 -7.03
CA GLY A 100 -14.37 24.51 -6.15
C GLY A 100 -14.19 25.87 -5.47
N ILE A 101 -13.07 26.55 -5.71
CA ILE A 101 -12.74 27.88 -5.17
C ILE A 101 -12.11 28.76 -6.25
N SER A 102 -12.27 30.08 -6.12
CA SER A 102 -11.68 31.04 -7.05
C SER A 102 -10.15 31.14 -6.93
N PRO A 103 -9.44 31.60 -7.97
CA PRO A 103 -8.00 31.85 -7.90
C PRO A 103 -7.59 32.79 -6.75
N ILE A 104 -8.43 33.78 -6.40
CA ILE A 104 -8.15 34.71 -5.29
C ILE A 104 -8.18 33.96 -3.95
N GLN A 105 -9.18 33.10 -3.76
CA GLN A 105 -9.33 32.29 -2.55
C GLN A 105 -8.23 31.23 -2.41
N ALA A 106 -7.69 30.71 -3.50
CA ALA A 106 -6.64 29.69 -3.49
C ALA A 106 -5.40 30.11 -2.67
N THR A 107 -5.09 31.41 -2.61
CA THR A 107 -3.94 31.92 -1.85
C THR A 107 -4.07 31.74 -0.34
N THR A 108 -5.30 31.80 0.18
CA THR A 108 -5.61 31.67 1.62
C THR A 108 -6.18 30.30 1.99
N LYS A 109 -6.86 29.61 1.06
CA LYS A 109 -7.52 28.32 1.25
C LYS A 109 -6.80 27.20 0.48
N LYS A 110 -5.50 27.04 0.75
CA LYS A 110 -4.66 26.08 0.01
C LYS A 110 -5.12 24.63 0.19
N ASP A 111 -5.61 24.28 1.37
CA ASP A 111 -6.04 22.93 1.71
C ASP A 111 -7.35 22.50 1.01
N GLU A 112 -8.09 23.45 0.43
CA GLU A 112 -9.31 23.17 -0.35
C GLU A 112 -9.00 22.88 -1.84
N LEU A 113 -7.76 23.05 -2.29
CA LEU A 113 -7.39 22.80 -3.68
C LEU A 113 -7.37 21.31 -4.00
N LYS A 114 -8.08 20.91 -5.06
CA LYS A 114 -7.93 19.58 -5.65
C LYS A 114 -6.56 19.46 -6.35
N ILE A 115 -5.69 18.61 -5.82
CA ILE A 115 -4.33 18.39 -6.35
C ILE A 115 -4.27 17.01 -7.02
N GLN A 116 -4.01 17.00 -8.32
CA GLN A 116 -3.68 15.78 -9.06
C GLN A 116 -2.17 15.63 -9.10
N GLN A 117 -1.62 14.58 -8.50
CA GLN A 117 -0.18 14.28 -8.59
C GLN A 117 0.20 13.74 -9.98
N ARG A 118 1.44 14.01 -10.41
CA ARG A 118 2.00 13.38 -11.61
C ARG A 118 2.14 11.89 -11.36
N LEU A 119 1.65 11.09 -12.30
CA LEU A 119 1.70 9.63 -12.21
C LEU A 119 2.97 9.07 -12.88
N TYR A 120 3.46 7.96 -12.33
CA TYR A 120 4.52 7.16 -12.90
C TYR A 120 4.17 5.68 -12.72
N ILE A 121 4.16 4.92 -13.81
CA ILE A 121 3.93 3.49 -13.80
C ILE A 121 5.29 2.79 -13.82
N LYS A 122 5.59 2.06 -12.75
CA LYS A 122 6.76 1.18 -12.66
C LYS A 122 6.31 -0.26 -12.90
N LEU A 123 6.83 -0.87 -13.96
CA LEU A 123 6.70 -2.29 -14.22
C LEU A 123 8.02 -2.99 -13.91
N SER A 124 8.00 -3.96 -13.02
CA SER A 124 9.12 -4.85 -12.75
C SER A 124 8.71 -6.29 -13.01
N THR A 125 9.52 -7.00 -13.79
CA THR A 125 9.45 -8.46 -13.88
C THR A 125 10.26 -9.04 -12.73
N THR A 126 9.69 -10.02 -12.02
CA THR A 126 10.41 -10.81 -11.01
C THR A 126 10.62 -12.23 -11.53
N GLU A 127 11.79 -12.80 -11.26
CA GLU A 127 12.06 -14.22 -11.55
C GLU A 127 11.43 -15.15 -10.50
N ASN A 128 11.12 -14.61 -9.32
CA ASN A 128 10.46 -15.35 -8.24
C ASN A 128 8.96 -15.43 -8.53
N ALA A 129 8.41 -16.64 -8.43
CA ALA A 129 6.97 -16.88 -8.52
C ALA A 129 6.23 -16.02 -7.48
N PRO A 130 5.00 -15.56 -7.78
CA PRO A 130 4.16 -14.89 -6.80
C PRO A 130 4.06 -15.70 -5.51
N TYR A 131 4.16 -15.05 -4.35
CA TYR A 131 3.75 -15.70 -3.12
C TYR A 131 2.26 -16.03 -3.21
N THR A 132 1.94 -17.32 -3.23
CA THR A 132 0.56 -17.80 -3.21
C THR A 132 -0.01 -17.62 -1.81
N TYR A 133 -1.20 -17.07 -1.71
CA TYR A 133 -1.95 -16.97 -0.45
C TYR A 133 -3.26 -17.74 -0.52
N ARG A 134 -3.82 -18.03 0.65
CA ARG A 134 -5.17 -18.58 0.81
C ARG A 134 -5.98 -17.67 1.73
N LEU A 135 -7.23 -17.43 1.39
CA LEU A 135 -8.15 -16.73 2.28
C LEU A 135 -8.69 -17.71 3.32
N GLN A 136 -8.74 -17.30 4.58
CA GLN A 136 -9.22 -18.13 5.67
C GLN A 136 -9.82 -17.29 6.79
N GLU A 137 -10.96 -17.73 7.33
CA GLU A 137 -11.49 -17.25 8.61
C GLU A 137 -10.75 -17.96 9.76
N THR A 138 -10.34 -17.19 10.76
CA THR A 138 -9.65 -17.72 11.95
C THR A 138 -10.54 -17.60 13.18
N ASP A 139 -10.40 -18.53 14.12
CA ASP A 139 -11.05 -18.46 15.43
C ASP A 139 -10.38 -17.42 16.35
N ASP A 140 -11.04 -17.11 17.46
CA ASP A 140 -10.48 -16.32 18.56
C ASP A 140 -9.33 -17.05 19.23
N ILE A 141 -8.22 -16.35 19.51
CA ILE A 141 -7.03 -16.94 20.15
C ILE A 141 -6.60 -16.10 21.37
N SER A 142 -6.57 -16.75 22.54
CA SER A 142 -5.95 -16.21 23.76
C SER A 142 -4.44 -16.47 23.73
N LEU A 143 -3.62 -15.42 23.89
CA LEU A 143 -2.16 -15.50 23.87
C LEU A 143 -1.55 -15.02 25.18
N VAL A 144 -0.43 -15.61 25.58
CA VAL A 144 0.46 -15.06 26.62
C VAL A 144 1.89 -14.92 26.12
N GLY A 145 2.56 -13.83 26.51
CA GLY A 145 3.81 -13.45 25.86
C GLY A 145 4.50 -12.22 26.43
N TYR A 146 5.46 -11.73 25.66
CA TYR A 146 6.23 -10.52 25.91
C TYR A 146 5.98 -9.51 24.80
N SER A 147 5.94 -8.21 25.14
CA SER A 147 5.85 -7.15 24.15
C SER A 147 7.13 -6.30 24.10
N ARG A 148 7.35 -5.67 22.95
CA ARG A 148 8.38 -4.66 22.72
C ARG A 148 7.79 -3.54 21.88
N PHE A 149 7.94 -2.31 22.35
CA PHE A 149 7.57 -1.13 21.59
C PHE A 149 8.76 -0.62 20.76
N ILE A 150 8.52 -0.38 19.48
CA ILE A 150 9.48 0.18 18.52
C ILE A 150 9.03 1.61 18.16
N PRO A 151 9.81 2.64 18.49
CA PRO A 151 9.47 4.01 18.16
C PRO A 151 9.62 4.30 16.66
N THR A 152 8.92 5.34 16.18
CA THR A 152 8.85 5.70 14.75
C THR A 152 10.22 5.84 14.09
N GLU A 153 11.21 6.38 14.80
CA GLU A 153 12.56 6.60 14.28
C GLU A 153 13.32 5.29 13.99
N GLN A 154 12.89 4.18 14.61
CA GLN A 154 13.51 2.87 14.48
C GLN A 154 12.75 1.94 13.53
N LEU A 155 11.57 2.34 13.03
CA LEU A 155 10.77 1.51 12.12
C LEU A 155 11.45 1.21 10.79
N SER A 156 12.45 2.01 10.40
CA SER A 156 13.22 1.76 9.18
C SER A 156 14.16 0.56 9.28
N ASN A 157 14.41 0.05 10.50
CA ASN A 157 15.21 -1.16 10.70
C ASN A 157 14.39 -2.42 10.33
N PRO A 158 14.77 -3.18 9.29
CA PRO A 158 14.04 -4.39 8.92
C PRO A 158 14.23 -5.54 9.93
N PHE A 159 15.21 -5.44 10.84
CA PHE A 159 15.53 -6.50 11.80
C PHE A 159 14.79 -6.37 13.15
N ASN A 160 13.87 -5.41 13.31
CA ASN A 160 13.18 -5.21 14.60
C ASN A 160 12.48 -6.47 15.15
N ILE A 161 11.83 -7.27 14.29
CA ILE A 161 11.20 -8.55 14.68
C ILE A 161 12.26 -9.64 14.89
N PRO A 162 13.17 -9.91 13.93
CA PRO A 162 14.27 -10.85 14.12
C PRO A 162 15.09 -10.61 15.39
N ASP A 163 15.53 -9.37 15.64
CA ASP A 163 16.30 -8.97 16.82
C ASP A 163 15.52 -9.28 18.11
N PHE A 164 14.20 -9.01 18.14
CA PHE A 164 13.39 -9.33 19.31
C PHE A 164 13.25 -10.84 19.52
N LEU A 165 13.03 -11.60 18.46
CA LEU A 165 12.97 -13.05 18.54
C LEU A 165 14.31 -13.66 18.98
N GLU A 166 15.43 -13.10 18.53
CA GLU A 166 16.78 -13.54 18.91
C GLU A 166 17.03 -13.26 20.39
N ASP A 167 16.73 -12.05 20.86
CA ASP A 167 16.83 -11.69 22.28
C ASP A 167 16.02 -12.65 23.16
N LEU A 168 14.76 -12.92 22.81
CA LEU A 168 13.90 -13.84 23.55
C LEU A 168 14.43 -15.29 23.53
N LEU A 169 15.07 -15.69 22.44
CA LEU A 169 15.65 -17.03 22.30
C LEU A 169 16.90 -17.18 23.17
N VAL A 170 17.81 -16.21 23.10
CA VAL A 170 19.09 -16.19 23.84
C VAL A 170 18.85 -16.11 25.34
N ASP A 171 17.90 -15.28 25.77
CA ASP A 171 17.54 -15.13 27.19
C ASP A 171 16.74 -16.33 27.73
N GLY A 172 16.32 -17.26 26.86
CA GLY A 172 15.58 -18.46 27.23
C GLY A 172 14.07 -18.25 27.44
N TYR A 173 13.54 -17.06 27.13
CA TYR A 173 12.13 -16.75 27.23
C TYR A 173 11.28 -17.56 26.24
N ILE A 174 11.77 -17.88 25.04
CA ILE A 174 11.04 -18.79 24.13
C ILE A 174 10.85 -20.17 24.76
N LYS A 175 11.85 -20.68 25.49
CA LYS A 175 11.75 -21.95 26.21
C LYS A 175 10.75 -21.89 27.37
N GLU A 176 10.61 -20.72 28.00
CA GLU A 176 9.58 -20.47 29.01
C GLU A 176 8.18 -20.45 28.37
N LEU A 177 7.98 -19.70 27.29
CA LEU A 177 6.70 -19.63 26.57
C LEU A 177 6.22 -21.02 26.15
N LYS A 178 7.11 -21.92 25.68
CA LYS A 178 6.74 -23.33 25.37
C LYS A 178 6.02 -24.05 26.51
N ARG A 179 6.25 -23.69 27.77
CA ARG A 179 5.58 -24.32 28.93
C ARG A 179 4.15 -23.85 29.10
N TYR A 180 3.82 -22.68 28.57
CA TYR A 180 2.49 -22.08 28.62
C TYR A 180 1.65 -22.38 27.38
N ASN A 181 2.26 -22.85 26.28
CA ASN A 181 1.55 -23.26 25.07
C ASN A 181 0.68 -24.52 25.31
N ASP A 182 -0.54 -24.34 25.79
CA ASP A 182 -1.45 -25.41 26.21
C ASP A 182 -2.70 -25.58 25.34
N THR A 183 -2.94 -24.63 24.44
CA THR A 183 -4.03 -24.71 23.46
C THR A 183 -3.49 -24.78 22.04
N SER A 184 -4.27 -25.39 21.16
CA SER A 184 -3.97 -25.37 19.73
C SER A 184 -4.23 -23.97 19.17
N PRO A 185 -3.39 -23.44 18.24
CA PRO A 185 -2.23 -24.09 17.61
C PRO A 185 -0.92 -23.98 18.41
N TYR A 186 -0.11 -25.05 18.41
CA TYR A 186 1.13 -25.16 19.19
C TYR A 186 2.33 -24.45 18.55
N GLU A 187 2.16 -23.16 18.25
CA GLU A 187 3.10 -22.36 17.49
C GLU A 187 3.46 -21.06 18.24
N LEU A 188 4.48 -20.35 17.76
CA LEU A 188 4.88 -19.05 18.27
C LEU A 188 4.21 -17.96 17.43
N PHE A 189 3.45 -17.07 18.08
CA PHE A 189 2.76 -15.96 17.46
C PHE A 189 3.55 -14.68 17.66
N VAL A 190 3.79 -13.96 16.57
CA VAL A 190 4.30 -12.60 16.57
C VAL A 190 3.22 -11.70 16.01
N VAL A 191 2.68 -10.82 16.86
CA VAL A 191 1.60 -9.91 16.51
C VAL A 191 2.17 -8.50 16.42
N SER A 192 2.16 -7.95 15.21
CA SER A 192 2.55 -6.58 14.93
C SER A 192 1.31 -5.68 15.02
N CYS A 193 1.34 -4.73 15.95
CA CYS A 193 0.27 -3.79 16.24
C CYS A 193 0.74 -2.35 15.93
N PRO A 194 0.39 -1.80 14.74
CA PRO A 194 0.72 -0.42 14.39
C PRO A 194 0.01 0.58 15.31
N LEU A 195 0.76 1.55 15.82
CA LEU A 195 0.28 2.62 16.71
C LEU A 195 0.64 3.99 16.12
N GLU A 196 0.04 5.07 16.63
CA GLU A 196 0.31 6.43 16.13
C GLU A 196 1.78 6.85 16.26
N GLN A 197 2.49 6.35 17.27
CA GLN A 197 3.87 6.76 17.61
C GLN A 197 4.92 5.67 17.33
N GLY A 198 4.51 4.54 16.73
CA GLY A 198 5.42 3.42 16.52
C GLY A 198 4.71 2.11 16.25
N LEU A 199 5.35 1.01 16.63
CA LEU A 199 4.86 -0.36 16.47
C LEU A 199 5.02 -1.10 17.79
N GLU A 200 3.96 -1.70 18.31
CA GLU A 200 4.08 -2.72 19.35
C GLU A 200 4.21 -4.09 18.69
N ILE A 201 5.26 -4.83 19.05
CA ILE A 201 5.46 -6.22 18.65
C ILE A 201 5.20 -7.07 19.89
N PHE A 202 4.25 -7.99 19.80
CA PHE A 202 3.96 -8.97 20.84
C PHE A 202 4.38 -10.37 20.38
N VAL A 203 5.19 -11.07 21.17
CA VAL A 203 5.61 -12.45 20.91
C VAL A 203 5.03 -13.35 22.01
N GLY A 204 4.21 -14.31 21.62
CA GLY A 204 3.51 -15.16 22.57
C GLY A 204 3.09 -16.51 22.02
N VAL A 205 2.43 -17.29 22.86
CA VAL A 205 1.89 -18.62 22.52
C VAL A 205 0.43 -18.72 22.96
N PRO A 206 -0.38 -19.57 22.31
CA PRO A 206 -1.75 -19.81 22.75
C PRO A 206 -1.80 -20.41 24.15
N SER A 207 -2.58 -19.79 25.03
CA SER A 207 -2.67 -20.19 26.43
C SER A 207 -3.97 -19.77 27.08
N GLU A 208 -4.58 -20.69 27.83
CA GLU A 208 -5.69 -20.41 28.76
C GLU A 208 -5.18 -20.21 30.21
N ARG A 209 -3.86 -20.25 30.41
CA ARG A 209 -3.19 -19.88 31.66
C ARG A 209 -2.60 -18.48 31.55
N TYR A 210 -2.87 -17.64 32.55
CA TYR A 210 -2.45 -16.23 32.60
C TYR A 210 -1.51 -15.96 33.78
N PRO A 211 -0.22 -16.32 33.67
CA PRO A 211 0.74 -16.06 34.74
C PRO A 211 1.03 -14.56 34.88
N SER A 212 1.21 -14.08 36.12
CA SER A 212 1.34 -12.64 36.40
C SER A 212 2.60 -11.96 35.83
N HIS A 213 3.59 -12.73 35.38
CA HIS A 213 4.83 -12.20 34.79
C HIS A 213 4.79 -12.14 33.26
N LEU A 214 3.73 -12.66 32.62
CA LEU A 214 3.52 -12.55 31.18
C LEU A 214 2.34 -11.62 30.89
N GLU A 215 2.42 -10.94 29.75
CA GLU A 215 1.28 -10.20 29.23
C GLU A 215 0.27 -11.16 28.60
N SER A 216 -1.01 -10.83 28.73
CA SER A 216 -2.09 -11.55 28.05
C SER A 216 -2.64 -10.69 26.90
N ARG A 217 -2.90 -11.32 25.77
CA ARG A 217 -3.49 -10.68 24.59
C ARG A 217 -4.61 -11.57 24.05
N PHE A 218 -5.61 -10.93 23.47
CA PHE A 218 -6.71 -11.60 22.79
C PHE A 218 -6.66 -11.20 21.32
N LEU A 219 -6.45 -12.19 20.45
CA LEU A 219 -6.47 -12.02 19.01
C LEU A 219 -7.87 -12.44 18.51
N PRO A 220 -8.75 -11.49 18.15
CA PRO A 220 -10.08 -11.84 17.71
C PRO A 220 -10.04 -12.47 16.32
N GLY A 221 -10.86 -13.50 16.16
CA GLY A 221 -11.09 -14.21 14.92
C GLY A 221 -11.60 -13.27 13.83
N ARG A 222 -11.01 -13.38 12.64
CA ARG A 222 -11.36 -12.58 11.47
C ARG A 222 -10.85 -13.24 10.19
N HIS A 223 -11.13 -12.61 9.06
CA HIS A 223 -10.66 -13.06 7.76
C HIS A 223 -9.24 -12.59 7.52
N TYR A 224 -8.38 -13.52 7.10
CA TYR A 224 -6.99 -13.28 6.77
C TYR A 224 -6.64 -13.83 5.38
N ALA A 225 -5.69 -13.17 4.71
CA ALA A 225 -4.91 -13.76 3.63
C ALA A 225 -3.63 -14.37 4.22
N LEU A 226 -3.51 -15.70 4.10
CA LEU A 226 -2.44 -16.50 4.68
C LEU A 226 -1.39 -16.82 3.63
N PHE A 227 -0.17 -16.33 3.84
CA PHE A 227 1.00 -16.61 3.02
C PHE A 227 1.85 -17.68 3.72
N ASN A 228 2.12 -18.79 3.02
CA ASN A 228 3.06 -19.79 3.51
C ASN A 228 4.44 -19.46 2.95
N LEU A 229 5.32 -18.99 3.83
CA LEU A 229 6.68 -18.56 3.52
C LEU A 229 7.67 -19.64 3.97
N GLN A 230 8.84 -19.63 3.32
CA GLN A 230 9.95 -20.48 3.70
C GLN A 230 11.25 -19.73 3.45
N GLY A 231 12.10 -19.62 4.47
CA GLY A 231 13.37 -18.92 4.35
C GLY A 231 14.06 -18.66 5.68
N GLU A 232 15.13 -17.87 5.65
CA GLU A 232 15.80 -17.35 6.83
C GLU A 232 14.91 -16.32 7.54
N ILE A 233 14.83 -16.39 8.88
CA ILE A 233 13.95 -15.53 9.70
C ILE A 233 14.22 -14.04 9.45
N ASP A 234 15.49 -13.67 9.24
CA ASP A 234 15.93 -12.29 9.04
C ASP A 234 15.33 -11.64 7.77
N TYR A 235 14.99 -12.47 6.77
CA TYR A 235 14.68 -11.99 5.43
C TYR A 235 13.29 -12.41 4.93
N ALA A 236 12.83 -13.62 5.25
CA ALA A 236 11.67 -14.22 4.61
C ALA A 236 10.40 -13.35 4.70
N THR A 237 10.08 -12.86 5.89
CA THR A 237 8.89 -12.01 6.09
C THR A 237 9.07 -10.63 5.45
N ASN A 238 10.27 -10.04 5.54
CA ASN A 238 10.59 -8.74 4.94
C ASN A 238 10.48 -8.77 3.40
N GLU A 239 10.97 -9.82 2.76
CA GLU A 239 10.83 -10.03 1.32
C GLU A 239 9.37 -10.22 0.91
N ALA A 240 8.60 -10.98 1.70
CA ALA A 240 7.16 -11.15 1.48
C ALA A 240 6.42 -9.81 1.59
N TRP A 241 6.68 -9.01 2.63
CA TRP A 241 6.13 -7.67 2.79
C TRP A 241 6.45 -6.77 1.60
N TYR A 242 7.71 -6.75 1.14
CA TYR A 242 8.10 -5.99 -0.04
C TYR A 242 7.34 -6.42 -1.29
N TYR A 243 7.18 -7.73 -1.50
CA TYR A 243 6.42 -8.26 -2.63
C TYR A 243 4.94 -7.87 -2.55
N ILE A 244 4.31 -8.03 -1.38
CA ILE A 244 2.90 -7.70 -1.15
C ILE A 244 2.64 -6.22 -1.45
N GLU A 245 3.45 -5.33 -0.87
CA GLU A 245 3.30 -3.88 -1.06
C GLU A 245 3.56 -3.44 -2.51
N SER A 246 4.52 -4.07 -3.18
CA SER A 246 4.90 -3.67 -4.55
C SER A 246 4.03 -4.29 -5.65
N SER A 247 3.47 -5.48 -5.41
CA SER A 247 2.90 -6.33 -6.46
C SER A 247 1.46 -6.76 -6.20
N LEU A 248 1.06 -6.95 -4.93
CA LEU A 248 -0.29 -7.42 -4.57
C LEU A 248 -1.21 -6.31 -4.05
N GLN A 249 -0.71 -5.14 -3.65
CA GLN A 249 -1.52 -4.08 -3.05
C GLN A 249 -2.79 -3.71 -3.85
N LEU A 250 -2.74 -3.78 -5.18
CA LEU A 250 -3.89 -3.46 -6.05
C LEU A 250 -4.87 -4.63 -6.21
N THR A 251 -4.43 -5.87 -5.99
CA THR A 251 -5.22 -7.09 -6.22
C THR A 251 -5.68 -7.75 -4.93
N LEU A 252 -5.00 -7.47 -3.81
CA LEU A 252 -5.32 -7.91 -2.46
C LEU A 252 -5.46 -6.68 -1.55
N PRO A 253 -6.66 -6.07 -1.47
CA PRO A 253 -6.91 -4.96 -0.56
C PRO A 253 -7.06 -5.50 0.87
N TYR A 254 -5.96 -5.54 1.64
CA TYR A 254 -5.99 -5.88 3.07
C TYR A 254 -6.17 -4.64 3.94
N GLU A 255 -6.66 -4.85 5.17
CA GLU A 255 -6.88 -3.80 6.15
C GLU A 255 -5.55 -3.21 6.65
N ARG A 256 -5.42 -1.89 6.51
CA ARG A 256 -4.27 -1.14 7.01
C ARG A 256 -4.49 -0.74 8.46
N ASN A 257 -3.39 -0.53 9.19
CA ASN A 257 -3.40 -0.16 10.61
C ASN A 257 -4.19 -1.15 11.48
N SER A 258 -4.06 -2.44 11.15
CA SER A 258 -4.71 -3.55 11.82
C SER A 258 -3.63 -4.52 12.36
N LEU A 259 -4.05 -5.63 12.94
CA LEU A 259 -3.12 -6.62 13.50
C LEU A 259 -2.59 -7.53 12.40
N TYR A 260 -1.27 -7.50 12.19
CA TYR A 260 -0.58 -8.44 11.31
C TYR A 260 0.03 -9.55 12.17
N VAL A 261 -0.09 -10.79 11.72
CA VAL A 261 0.35 -11.95 12.50
C VAL A 261 1.38 -12.73 11.70
N GLU A 262 2.50 -13.04 12.34
CA GLU A 262 3.50 -13.97 11.84
C GLU A 262 3.56 -15.17 12.77
N ILE A 263 3.54 -16.37 12.20
CA ILE A 263 3.56 -17.62 12.95
C ILE A 263 4.83 -18.37 12.63
N TYR A 264 5.55 -18.72 13.69
CA TYR A 264 6.82 -19.41 13.65
C TYR A 264 6.73 -20.77 14.36
N PRO A 265 7.54 -21.76 13.97
CA PRO A 265 7.71 -22.98 14.76
C PRO A 265 8.26 -22.62 16.15
N LEU A 266 7.87 -23.35 17.18
CA LEU A 266 8.36 -23.08 18.54
C LEU A 266 9.87 -23.26 18.66
N ASP A 267 10.46 -24.17 17.90
CA ASP A 267 11.90 -24.41 17.77
C ASP A 267 12.55 -23.55 16.69
N ILE A 268 12.32 -22.24 16.76
CA ILE A 268 12.98 -21.26 15.89
C ILE A 268 14.50 -21.42 15.88
N SER A 269 15.10 -21.25 14.71
CA SER A 269 16.55 -21.20 14.52
C SER A 269 16.89 -20.13 13.49
N PHE A 270 17.75 -19.19 13.88
CA PHE A 270 18.27 -18.17 12.97
C PHE A 270 19.30 -18.72 11.96
N ASN A 271 19.74 -19.96 12.15
CA ASN A 271 20.68 -20.62 11.24
C ASN A 271 19.98 -21.58 10.24
N ASP A 272 18.65 -21.70 10.29
CA ASP A 272 17.90 -22.56 9.37
C ASP A 272 17.35 -21.75 8.18
N PRO A 273 17.92 -21.94 6.98
CA PRO A 273 17.48 -21.22 5.78
C PRO A 273 16.13 -21.73 5.23
N PHE A 274 15.52 -22.72 5.87
CA PHE A 274 14.27 -23.34 5.43
C PHE A 274 13.16 -23.25 6.48
N THR A 275 13.26 -22.31 7.43
CA THR A 275 12.24 -22.08 8.43
C THR A 275 10.89 -21.78 7.76
N LYS A 276 9.84 -22.52 8.17
CA LYS A 276 8.48 -22.29 7.68
C LYS A 276 7.84 -21.19 8.51
N ILE A 277 7.31 -20.17 7.84
CA ILE A 277 6.69 -19.02 8.49
C ILE A 277 5.33 -18.82 7.83
N GLN A 278 4.29 -18.53 8.61
CA GLN A 278 3.03 -18.05 8.03
C GLN A 278 2.88 -16.57 8.30
N LEU A 279 2.56 -15.78 7.27
CA LEU A 279 2.19 -14.37 7.40
C LEU A 279 0.70 -14.22 7.14
N TRP A 280 -0.01 -13.61 8.07
CA TRP A 280 -1.45 -13.39 8.02
C TRP A 280 -1.74 -11.90 7.88
N LEU A 281 -2.39 -11.53 6.77
CA LEU A 281 -2.82 -10.15 6.51
C LEU A 281 -4.34 -10.03 6.69
N PRO A 282 -4.84 -9.12 7.55
CA PRO A 282 -6.27 -9.00 7.81
C PRO A 282 -6.99 -8.46 6.58
N ILE A 283 -8.11 -9.07 6.18
CA ILE A 283 -8.92 -8.63 5.03
C ILE A 283 -10.36 -8.35 5.46
N LYS A 284 -11.06 -7.49 4.70
CA LYS A 284 -12.49 -7.24 4.91
C LYS A 284 -13.33 -8.43 4.46
N GLN A 285 -14.42 -8.68 5.16
CA GLN A 285 -15.38 -9.76 4.85
C GLN A 285 -15.91 -9.72 3.41
N GLU A 286 -16.21 -8.53 2.88
CA GLU A 286 -16.71 -8.36 1.49
C GLU A 286 -15.76 -8.94 0.42
N ILE A 287 -14.46 -9.01 0.70
CA ILE A 287 -13.44 -9.55 -0.21
C ILE A 287 -13.42 -11.07 -0.16
N TYR A 288 -13.65 -11.65 1.02
CA TYR A 288 -13.74 -13.09 1.22
C TYR A 288 -14.92 -13.67 0.43
N ASP A 289 -16.10 -13.05 0.54
CA ASP A 289 -17.32 -13.49 -0.13
C ASP A 289 -17.25 -13.42 -1.67
N LEU A 290 -16.45 -12.50 -2.22
CA LEU A 290 -16.27 -12.36 -3.67
C LEU A 290 -15.49 -13.53 -4.28
N ASP A 291 -14.55 -14.13 -3.56
CA ASP A 291 -13.69 -15.20 -4.07
C ASP A 291 -14.36 -16.59 -3.95
N GLU A 292 -15.17 -16.81 -2.90
CA GLU A 292 -16.02 -18.02 -2.78
C GLU A 292 -17.10 -18.07 -3.88
N GLY A 293 -17.59 -16.91 -4.34
CA GLY A 293 -18.58 -16.81 -5.41
C GLY A 293 -18.10 -17.27 -6.80
N TYR A 294 -16.79 -17.38 -7.03
CA TYR A 294 -16.22 -17.89 -8.30
C TYR A 294 -15.84 -19.36 -8.27
N GLN A 295 -15.88 -20.03 -7.11
CA GLN A 295 -15.58 -21.46 -6.98
C GLN A 295 -16.82 -22.37 -6.98
N ASN A 296 -18.04 -21.80 -7.11
CA ASN A 296 -19.30 -22.54 -7.19
C ASN A 296 -19.97 -22.45 -8.57
#